data_AF-A0A379LS88-F1
#
_entry.id   AF-A0A379LS88-F1
#
_cell.length_a   1.000
_cell.length_b   1.000
_cell.length_c   1.000
_cell.angle_alpha   90.00
_cell.angle_beta   90.00
_cell.angle_gamma   90.00
#
_symmetry.space_group_name_H-M   'P 1'
#
loop_
_entity.id
_entity.type
_entity.pdbx_description
1 polymer ?
#
loop_
_entity_poly.entity_id
_entity_poly.type
_entity_poly.pdbx_seq_one_letter_code
_entity_poly.pdbx_strand_id
1 'polypeptide(L)'
;MTHPLFDTGFYGRLRQQAGSQWHAYIKHDFVRQLGQGTLPPAAFRHYLTQDYLFLLHFARAWGLLISKLSEPAALRSATASLNAIVSELPLHQAYCQQWGISEAAMASEPEAVETLNYTRYVLDVGHTGDALELLTALMPCVAGLC
;
A
#
# COMPACT_ATOMS: atom_id res chain seq x y z
N MET A 1 -9.76 16.34 -16.19
CA MET A 1 -11.11 16.46 -15.61
C MET A 1 -10.93 16.57 -14.11
N THR A 2 -11.44 17.64 -13.48
CA THR A 2 -11.41 17.79 -12.03
C THR A 2 -12.38 16.81 -11.40
N HIS A 3 -11.90 15.91 -10.54
CA HIS A 3 -12.76 14.99 -9.81
C HIS A 3 -13.00 15.58 -8.41
N PRO A 4 -14.22 15.98 -8.05
CA PRO A 4 -14.49 16.71 -6.81
C PRO A 4 -13.93 16.03 -5.56
N LEU A 5 -13.98 14.70 -5.49
CA LEU A 5 -13.37 13.92 -4.39
C LEU A 5 -11.85 14.08 -4.28
N PHE A 6 -11.16 14.24 -5.41
CA PHE A 6 -9.70 14.37 -5.51
C PHE A 6 -9.21 15.82 -5.42
N ASP A 7 -10.05 16.79 -5.76
CA ASP A 7 -9.64 18.20 -5.84
C ASP A 7 -10.16 19.05 -4.68
N THR A 8 -11.38 18.83 -4.19
CA THR A 8 -12.02 19.69 -3.17
C THR A 8 -12.62 18.93 -1.99
N GLY A 9 -12.82 17.61 -2.13
CA GLY A 9 -13.31 16.71 -1.09
C GLY A 9 -12.32 16.50 0.05
N PHE A 10 -12.71 15.69 1.05
CA PHE A 10 -11.87 15.42 2.23
C PHE A 10 -10.47 14.92 1.83
N TYR A 11 -10.41 13.91 0.96
CA TYR A 11 -9.16 13.40 0.42
C TYR A 11 -8.37 14.48 -0.36
N GLY A 12 -9.04 15.25 -1.22
CA GLY A 12 -8.40 16.35 -1.95
C GLY A 12 -7.75 17.40 -1.04
N ARG A 13 -8.39 17.75 0.07
CA ARG A 13 -7.82 18.69 1.06
C ARG A 13 -6.62 18.08 1.79
N LEU A 14 -6.68 16.82 2.20
CA LEU A 14 -5.53 16.13 2.81
C LEU A 14 -4.35 16.06 1.84
N ARG A 15 -4.61 15.76 0.56
CA ARG A 15 -3.60 15.75 -0.50
C ARG A 15 -2.94 17.12 -0.69
N GLN A 16 -3.73 18.19 -0.67
CA GLN A 16 -3.20 19.57 -0.75
C GLN A 16 -2.36 19.92 0.48
N GLN A 17 -2.77 19.49 1.68
CA GLN A 17 -2.02 19.70 2.92
C GLN A 17 -0.70 18.93 2.95
N ALA A 18 -0.62 17.75 2.35
CA ALA A 18 0.62 17.00 2.17
C ALA A 18 1.63 17.73 1.24
N GLY A 19 1.17 18.69 0.43
CA GLY A 19 2.01 19.64 -0.30
C GLY A 19 3.04 18.99 -1.23
N SER A 20 4.31 19.32 -1.02
CA SER A 20 5.42 18.83 -1.86
C SER A 20 5.70 17.34 -1.66
N GLN A 21 5.38 16.78 -0.49
CA GLN A 21 5.58 15.36 -0.20
C GLN A 21 4.73 14.48 -1.11
N TRP A 22 3.47 14.87 -1.34
CA TRP A 22 2.61 14.16 -2.28
C TRP A 22 3.19 14.15 -3.70
N HIS A 23 3.71 15.28 -4.17
CA HIS A 23 4.31 15.38 -5.49
C HIS A 23 5.59 14.55 -5.62
N ALA A 24 6.42 14.54 -4.58
CA ALA A 24 7.63 13.72 -4.55
C ALA A 24 7.30 12.23 -4.57
N TYR A 25 6.24 11.82 -3.86
CA TYR A 25 5.75 10.45 -3.86
C TYR A 25 5.26 10.00 -5.25
N ILE A 26 4.29 10.70 -5.85
CA ILE A 26 3.69 10.24 -7.12
C ILE A 26 4.62 10.42 -8.33
N LYS A 27 5.65 11.27 -8.23
CA LYS A 27 6.63 11.51 -9.31
C LYS A 27 8.00 10.91 -9.02
N HIS A 28 8.08 9.96 -8.08
CA HIS A 28 9.35 9.36 -7.70
C HIS A 28 10.05 8.72 -8.91
N ASP A 29 11.38 8.80 -8.96
CA ASP A 29 12.17 8.31 -10.09
C ASP A 29 11.97 6.80 -10.34
N PHE A 30 11.67 6.04 -9.30
CA PHE A 30 11.28 4.63 -9.43
C PHE A 30 10.11 4.44 -10.41
N VAL A 31 9.01 5.17 -10.21
CA VAL A 31 7.80 5.08 -11.06
C VAL A 31 8.10 5.56 -12.48
N ARG A 32 8.89 6.64 -12.60
CA ARG A 32 9.30 7.19 -13.90
C ARG A 32 10.14 6.19 -14.69
N GLN A 33 11.15 5.61 -14.07
CA GLN A 33 12.04 4.63 -14.70
C GLN A 33 11.31 3.32 -15.01
N LEU A 34 10.39 2.89 -14.14
CA LEU A 34 9.54 1.72 -14.39
C LEU A 34 8.66 1.95 -15.62
N GLY A 35 7.98 3.09 -15.72
CA GLY A 35 7.15 3.45 -16.88
C GLY A 35 7.95 3.63 -18.18
N GLN A 36 9.25 3.94 -18.09
CA GLN A 36 10.16 4.04 -19.23
C GLN A 36 10.87 2.71 -19.56
N GLY A 37 10.74 1.69 -18.72
CA GLY A 37 11.46 0.42 -18.87
C GLY A 37 12.98 0.54 -18.63
N THR A 38 13.44 1.59 -17.95
CA THR A 38 14.86 1.87 -17.68
C THR A 38 15.28 1.50 -16.25
N LEU A 39 14.33 1.08 -15.41
CA LEU A 39 14.58 0.71 -14.02
C LEU A 39 15.56 -0.49 -13.95
N PRO A 40 16.63 -0.40 -13.14
CA PRO A 40 17.54 -1.52 -12.95
C PRO A 40 16.81 -2.78 -12.42
N PRO A 41 17.04 -3.97 -13.01
CA PRO A 41 16.35 -5.19 -12.56
C PRO A 41 16.54 -5.52 -11.07
N ALA A 42 17.71 -5.19 -10.51
CA ALA A 42 17.98 -5.36 -9.09
C ALA A 42 17.08 -4.49 -8.19
N ALA A 43 16.78 -3.25 -8.62
CA ALA A 43 15.87 -2.36 -7.90
C ALA A 43 14.43 -2.89 -7.94
N PHE A 44 13.99 -3.41 -9.10
CA PHE A 44 12.66 -4.02 -9.23
C PHE A 44 12.52 -5.29 -8.37
N ARG A 45 13.53 -6.16 -8.36
CA ARG A 45 13.55 -7.35 -7.51
C ARG A 45 13.49 -7.01 -6.03
N HIS A 46 14.28 -6.02 -5.59
CA HIS A 46 14.26 -5.55 -4.20
C HIS A 46 12.87 -5.00 -3.83
N TYR A 47 12.31 -4.14 -4.69
CA TYR A 47 10.96 -3.60 -4.52
C TYR A 47 9.93 -4.72 -4.34
N LEU A 48 9.85 -5.69 -5.26
CA LEU A 48 8.84 -6.76 -5.17
C LEU A 48 8.99 -7.64 -3.93
N THR A 49 10.22 -7.88 -3.48
CA THR A 49 10.46 -8.68 -2.26
C THR A 49 9.96 -7.92 -1.03
N GLN A 50 10.22 -6.61 -0.96
CA GLN A 50 9.74 -5.77 0.13
C GLN A 50 8.24 -5.49 0.05
N ASP A 51 7.68 -5.35 -1.15
CA ASP A 51 6.25 -5.13 -1.39
C ASP A 51 5.44 -6.36 -0.97
N TYR A 52 5.98 -7.58 -1.13
CA TYR A 52 5.37 -8.79 -0.58
C TYR A 52 5.20 -8.70 0.95
N LEU A 53 6.25 -8.31 1.68
CA LEU A 53 6.19 -8.12 3.14
C LEU A 53 5.23 -6.99 3.53
N PHE A 54 5.25 -5.90 2.78
CA PHE A 54 4.31 -4.79 2.92
C PHE A 54 2.86 -5.27 2.80
N LEU A 55 2.52 -6.02 1.74
CA LEU A 55 1.16 -6.50 1.48
C LEU A 55 0.65 -7.43 2.59
N LEU A 56 1.50 -8.25 3.21
CA LEU A 56 1.13 -9.05 4.37
C LEU A 56 0.70 -8.18 5.56
N HIS A 57 1.45 -7.11 5.85
CA HIS A 57 1.09 -6.17 6.90
C HIS A 57 -0.10 -5.30 6.53
N PHE A 58 -0.23 -4.92 5.27
CA PHE A 58 -1.34 -4.14 4.76
C PHE A 58 -2.64 -4.94 4.85
N ALA A 59 -2.63 -6.23 4.49
CA ALA A 59 -3.77 -7.14 4.68
C ALA A 59 -4.21 -7.22 6.16
N ARG A 60 -3.26 -7.28 7.10
CA ARG A 60 -3.57 -7.25 8.55
C ARG A 60 -4.22 -5.93 8.97
N ALA A 61 -3.75 -4.79 8.45
CA ALA A 61 -4.35 -3.49 8.72
C ALA A 61 -5.78 -3.39 8.19
N TRP A 62 -6.07 -3.92 7.00
CA TRP A 62 -7.45 -4.01 6.49
C TRP A 62 -8.33 -4.94 7.34
N GLY A 63 -7.78 -6.02 7.90
CA GLY A 63 -8.47 -6.84 8.90
C GLY A 63 -8.86 -6.04 10.16
N LEU A 64 -7.95 -5.19 10.66
CA LEU A 64 -8.25 -4.28 11.77
C LEU A 64 -9.30 -3.23 11.40
N LEU A 65 -9.33 -2.77 10.15
CA LEU A 65 -10.38 -1.86 9.70
C LEU A 65 -11.75 -2.56 9.71
N ILE A 66 -11.84 -3.76 9.14
CA ILE A 66 -13.09 -4.54 9.11
C ILE A 66 -13.66 -4.74 10.51
N SER A 67 -12.82 -5.04 11.50
CA SER A 67 -13.28 -5.25 12.88
C SER A 67 -13.85 -3.99 13.55
N LYS A 68 -13.56 -2.79 13.03
CA LYS A 68 -14.06 -1.51 13.52
C LYS A 68 -15.32 -1.02 12.80
N LEU A 69 -15.76 -1.68 11.74
CA LEU A 69 -16.91 -1.27 10.94
C LEU A 69 -18.20 -1.98 11.40
N SER A 70 -19.33 -1.28 11.35
CA SER A 70 -20.65 -1.84 11.69
C SER A 70 -21.62 -1.84 10.51
N GLU A 71 -21.41 -0.96 9.53
CA GLU A 71 -22.31 -0.84 8.38
C GLU A 71 -22.09 -1.96 7.35
N PRO A 72 -23.13 -2.72 6.96
CA PRO A 72 -22.98 -3.85 6.05
C PRO A 72 -22.36 -3.48 4.70
N ALA A 73 -22.65 -2.28 4.18
CA ALA A 73 -22.05 -1.80 2.94
C ALA A 73 -20.53 -1.54 3.10
N ALA A 74 -20.12 -0.92 4.20
CA ALA A 74 -18.72 -0.65 4.49
C ALA A 74 -17.93 -1.95 4.71
N LEU A 75 -18.51 -2.92 5.43
CA LEU A 75 -17.93 -4.25 5.63
C LEU A 75 -17.68 -4.97 4.31
N ARG A 76 -18.65 -4.96 3.38
CA ARG A 76 -18.50 -5.53 2.04
C ARG A 76 -17.38 -4.84 1.25
N SER A 77 -17.34 -3.51 1.23
CA SER A 77 -16.30 -2.76 0.53
C SER A 77 -14.90 -3.04 1.10
N ALA A 78 -14.74 -3.02 2.43
CA ALA A 78 -13.45 -3.28 3.05
C ALA A 78 -12.97 -4.72 2.85
N THR A 79 -13.89 -5.69 2.88
CA THR A 79 -13.58 -7.10 2.58
C THR A 79 -13.15 -7.28 1.12
N ALA A 80 -13.79 -6.59 0.18
CA ALA A 80 -13.39 -6.62 -1.22
C ALA A 80 -11.98 -6.06 -1.42
N SER A 81 -11.63 -4.95 -0.75
CA SER A 81 -10.28 -4.39 -0.78
C SER A 81 -9.24 -5.34 -0.17
N LEU A 82 -9.54 -5.97 0.97
CA LEU A 82 -8.68 -7.00 1.56
C LEU A 82 -8.44 -8.17 0.60
N ASN A 83 -9.51 -8.67 -0.04
CA ASN A 83 -9.40 -9.76 -1.00
C ASN A 83 -8.55 -9.37 -2.22
N ALA A 84 -8.68 -8.14 -2.72
CA ALA A 84 -7.85 -7.62 -3.80
C ALA A 84 -6.36 -7.65 -3.43
N ILE A 85 -6.01 -7.13 -2.24
CA ILE A 85 -4.63 -7.14 -1.72
C ILE A 85 -4.07 -8.57 -1.64
N VAL A 86 -4.83 -9.50 -1.06
CA VAL A 86 -4.38 -10.90 -0.93
C VAL A 86 -4.23 -11.56 -2.31
N SER A 87 -5.08 -11.19 -3.28
CA SER A 87 -4.99 -11.71 -4.64
C SER A 87 -3.78 -11.23 -5.43
N GLU A 88 -3.06 -10.20 -4.97
CA GLU A 88 -1.82 -9.72 -5.58
C GLU A 88 -0.57 -10.51 -5.15
N LEU A 89 -0.63 -11.25 -4.04
CA LEU A 89 0.50 -12.02 -3.53
C LEU A 89 1.03 -13.07 -4.53
N PRO A 90 0.17 -13.84 -5.24
CA PRO A 90 0.64 -14.80 -6.25
C PRO A 90 1.38 -14.15 -7.42
N LEU A 91 1.06 -12.90 -7.76
CA LEU A 91 1.77 -12.16 -8.82
C LEU A 91 3.22 -11.88 -8.41
N HIS A 92 3.42 -11.42 -7.18
CA HIS A 92 4.75 -11.18 -6.61
C HIS A 92 5.56 -12.48 -6.56
N GLN A 93 4.92 -13.56 -6.09
CA GLN A 93 5.52 -14.89 -6.07
C GLN A 93 5.95 -15.34 -7.48
N ALA A 94 5.10 -15.16 -8.49
CA ALA A 94 5.40 -15.58 -9.85
C ALA A 94 6.61 -14.84 -10.45
N TYR A 95 6.78 -13.54 -10.18
CA TYR A 95 7.98 -12.80 -10.58
C TYR A 95 9.22 -13.27 -9.83
N CYS A 96 9.13 -13.40 -8.51
CA CYS A 96 10.24 -13.80 -7.66
C CYS A 96 10.73 -15.24 -7.95
N GLN A 97 9.82 -16.14 -8.32
CA GLN A 97 10.17 -17.48 -8.77
C GLN A 97 11.04 -17.48 -10.04
N GLN A 98 10.86 -16.53 -10.96
CA GLN A 98 11.71 -16.41 -12.16
C GLN A 98 13.17 -16.09 -11.80
N TRP A 99 13.41 -15.51 -10.61
CA TRP A 99 14.75 -15.26 -10.07
C TRP A 99 15.21 -16.32 -9.06
N GLY A 100 14.48 -17.44 -8.93
CA GLY A 100 14.80 -18.52 -8.00
C GLY A 100 14.53 -18.20 -6.54
N ILE A 101 13.73 -17.17 -6.24
CA ILE A 101 13.36 -16.78 -4.88
C ILE A 101 12.04 -17.48 -4.53
N SER A 102 12.05 -18.28 -3.46
CA SER A 102 10.85 -18.91 -2.94
C SER A 102 10.00 -17.94 -2.11
N GLU A 103 8.72 -18.25 -1.94
CA GLU A 103 7.86 -17.48 -1.06
C GLU A 103 8.36 -17.46 0.38
N ALA A 104 8.84 -18.60 0.89
CA ALA A 104 9.45 -18.68 2.21
C ALA A 104 10.69 -17.78 2.32
N ALA A 105 11.50 -17.68 1.25
CA ALA A 105 12.65 -16.77 1.23
C ALA A 105 12.19 -15.30 1.30
N MET A 106 11.18 -14.91 0.51
CA MET A 106 10.62 -13.55 0.57
C MET A 106 10.08 -13.23 1.96
N ALA A 107 9.32 -14.14 2.56
CA ALA A 107 8.73 -13.97 3.91
C ALA A 107 9.78 -13.91 5.03
N SER A 108 10.98 -14.45 4.80
CA SER A 108 12.10 -14.42 5.76
C SER A 108 13.06 -13.24 5.57
N GLU A 109 12.90 -12.45 4.49
CA GLU A 109 13.76 -11.31 4.22
C GLU A 109 13.57 -10.24 5.31
N PRO A 110 14.65 -9.58 5.77
CA PRO A 110 14.52 -8.44 6.66
C PRO A 110 13.67 -7.32 6.04
N GLU A 111 12.74 -6.76 6.82
CA GLU A 111 12.00 -5.57 6.42
C GLU A 111 12.97 -4.40 6.22
N ALA A 112 12.91 -3.76 5.06
CA ALA A 112 13.56 -2.48 4.83
C ALA A 112 12.98 -1.43 5.80
N VAL A 113 13.79 -0.43 6.14
CA VAL A 113 13.41 0.61 7.12
C VAL A 113 12.14 1.34 6.68
N GLU A 114 11.99 1.56 5.38
CA GLU A 114 10.84 2.19 4.74
C GLU A 114 9.57 1.35 4.92
N THR A 115 9.65 0.04 4.64
CA THR A 115 8.55 -0.93 4.83
C THR A 115 8.15 -1.01 6.29
N LEU A 116 9.13 -1.09 7.19
CA LEU A 116 8.90 -1.16 8.62
C LEU A 116 8.22 0.10 9.13
N ASN A 117 8.74 1.29 8.80
CA ASN A 117 8.18 2.55 9.27
C ASN A 117 6.73 2.74 8.82
N TYR A 118 6.43 2.44 7.56
CA TYR A 118 5.06 2.56 7.04
C TYR A 118 4.12 1.56 7.73
N THR A 119 4.49 0.29 7.75
CA THR A 119 3.61 -0.77 8.26
C THR A 119 3.38 -0.64 9.75
N ARG A 120 4.40 -0.27 10.54
CA ARG A 120 4.24 -0.01 11.98
C ARG A 120 3.35 1.19 12.24
N TYR A 121 3.54 2.30 11.51
CA TYR A 121 2.66 3.46 11.63
C TYR A 121 1.18 3.10 11.38
N VAL A 122 0.87 2.41 10.29
CA VAL A 122 -0.52 2.04 9.96
C VAL A 122 -1.11 1.06 10.96
N LEU A 123 -0.34 0.07 11.41
CA LEU A 123 -0.81 -0.89 12.41
C LEU A 123 -1.02 -0.23 13.77
N ASP A 124 -0.15 0.69 14.19
CA ASP A 124 -0.28 1.43 15.44
C ASP A 124 -1.54 2.31 15.44
N VAL A 125 -1.81 3.03 14.34
CA VAL A 125 -3.07 3.75 14.13
C VAL A 125 -4.26 2.77 14.18
N GLY A 126 -4.12 1.60 13.56
CA GLY A 126 -5.18 0.58 13.59
C GLY A 126 -5.44 0.01 14.98
N HIS A 127 -4.44 -0.11 15.84
CA HIS A 127 -4.63 -0.60 17.21
C HIS A 127 -5.17 0.47 18.15
N THR A 128 -4.77 1.74 17.98
CA THR A 128 -5.05 2.81 18.95
C THR A 128 -6.20 3.74 18.53
N GLY A 129 -6.42 3.92 17.22
CA GLY A 129 -7.40 4.85 16.67
C GLY A 129 -8.72 4.20 16.23
N ASP A 130 -9.60 5.04 15.69
CA ASP A 130 -10.89 4.63 15.14
C ASP A 130 -10.83 4.22 13.65
N ALA A 131 -11.99 3.90 13.07
CA ALA A 131 -12.08 3.47 11.67
C ALA A 131 -11.69 4.59 10.68
N LEU A 132 -11.99 5.85 11.00
CA LEU A 132 -11.68 6.99 10.13
C LEU A 132 -10.19 7.32 10.15
N GLU A 133 -9.56 7.26 11.32
CA GLU A 133 -8.11 7.43 11.47
C GLU A 133 -7.36 6.34 10.70
N LEU A 134 -7.76 5.08 10.85
CA LEU A 134 -7.14 3.97 10.12
C LEU A 134 -7.38 4.07 8.61
N LEU A 135 -8.61 4.39 8.16
CA LEU A 135 -8.87 4.65 6.74
C LEU A 135 -7.95 5.75 6.22
N THR A 136 -7.78 6.83 6.98
CA THR A 136 -6.92 7.95 6.59
C THR A 136 -5.46 7.55 6.46
N ALA A 137 -4.95 6.69 7.35
CA ALA A 137 -3.61 6.15 7.27
C ALA A 137 -3.42 5.19 6.07
N LEU A 138 -4.48 4.48 5.64
CA LEU A 138 -4.45 3.57 4.48
C LEU A 138 -4.56 4.32 3.14
N MET A 139 -5.21 5.49 3.10
CA MET A 139 -5.53 6.22 1.86
C MET A 139 -4.34 6.51 0.94
N PRO A 140 -3.15 6.95 1.41
CA PRO A 140 -2.05 7.31 0.52
C PRO A 140 -1.61 6.16 -0.40
N CYS A 141 -1.55 4.93 0.13
CA CYS A 141 -1.21 3.75 -0.65
C CYS A 141 -2.26 3.45 -1.72
N VAL A 142 -3.55 3.49 -1.36
CA VAL A 142 -4.64 3.14 -2.28
C VAL A 142 -4.77 4.18 -3.40
N ALA A 143 -4.61 5.46 -3.08
CA ALA A 143 -4.87 6.55 -4.01
C ALA A 143 -3.63 7.07 -4.74
N GLY A 144 -2.42 6.75 -4.27
CA GLY A 144 -1.15 7.13 -4.89
C GLY A 144 -0.67 6.20 -6.00
N LEU A 145 -1.21 4.98 -6.05
CA LEU A 145 -0.92 3.98 -7.08
C LEU A 145 -1.76 4.16 -8.36
N CYS A 146 -2.64 5.16 -8.41
CA CYS A 146 -3.55 5.47 -9.53
C CYS A 146 -3.02 6.56 -10.47
#